data_AF-A0A139CPS0-F1
#
_entry.id   AF-A0A139CPS0-F1
#
_cell.length_a   1.000
_cell.length_b   1.000
_cell.length_c   1.000
_cell.angle_alpha   90.00
_cell.angle_beta   90.00
_cell.angle_gamma   90.00
#
_symmetry.space_group_name_H-M   'P 1'
#
loop_
_entity.id
_entity.type
_entity.pdbx_description
1 polymer ?
#
loop_
_entity_poly.entity_id
_entity_poly.type
_entity_poly.pdbx_seq_one_letter_code
_entity_poly.pdbx_strand_id
1 'polypeptide(L)'
;MEIAEFQQLMSDLYAHNDKRRGPSATMLWLVEEVGELAEAIRRDDSENIREELADCFAWVGALANLYDIDLEAAFLEKYPDKCPSCGKKPCICTD
;
A
#
# COMPACT_ATOMS: atom_id res chain seq x y z
N MET A 1 10.67 0.93 -11.19
CA MET A 1 9.25 0.61 -11.26
C MET A 1 8.52 1.81 -10.69
N GLU A 2 7.71 2.47 -11.51
CA GLU A 2 6.81 3.54 -11.08
C GLU A 2 5.56 2.94 -10.38
N ILE A 3 4.75 3.77 -9.71
CA ILE A 3 3.57 3.29 -8.99
C ILE A 3 2.56 2.67 -9.96
N ALA A 4 2.38 3.28 -11.13
CA ALA A 4 1.52 2.74 -12.18
C ALA A 4 1.99 1.35 -12.67
N GLU A 5 3.30 1.16 -12.83
CA GLU A 5 3.88 -0.14 -13.25
C GLU A 5 3.68 -1.21 -12.16
N PHE A 6 3.84 -0.83 -10.89
CA PHE A 6 3.56 -1.69 -9.74
C PHE A 6 2.09 -2.11 -9.70
N GLN A 7 1.17 -1.16 -9.83
CA GLN A 7 -0.25 -1.45 -9.77
C GLN A 7 -0.67 -2.40 -10.89
N GLN A 8 -0.14 -2.20 -12.10
CA GLN A 8 -0.36 -3.09 -13.24
C GLN A 8 0.20 -4.50 -12.97
N LEU A 9 1.41 -4.61 -12.40
CA LEU A 9 2.00 -5.89 -12.03
C LEU A 9 1.10 -6.67 -11.06
N MET A 10 0.53 -6.01 -10.05
CA MET A 10 -0.41 -6.67 -9.12
C MET A 10 -1.68 -7.14 -9.84
N SER A 11 -2.19 -6.36 -10.78
CA SER A 11 -3.34 -6.77 -11.60
C SER A 11 -3.01 -8.00 -12.44
N ASP A 12 -1.88 -7.99 -13.14
CA ASP A 12 -1.47 -9.08 -14.03
C ASP A 12 -1.28 -10.41 -13.28
N LEU A 13 -0.73 -10.35 -12.06
CA LEU A 13 -0.50 -11.52 -11.23
C LEU A 13 -1.79 -12.02 -10.54
N TYR A 14 -2.57 -11.12 -9.93
CA TYR A 14 -3.53 -11.50 -8.88
C TYR A 14 -4.99 -11.11 -9.15
N ALA A 15 -5.29 -10.27 -10.15
CA ALA A 15 -6.66 -9.76 -10.34
C ALA A 15 -7.73 -10.85 -10.47
N HIS A 16 -7.39 -12.02 -11.03
CA HIS A 16 -8.30 -13.16 -11.15
C HIS A 16 -8.70 -13.75 -9.78
N ASN A 17 -7.77 -13.79 -8.82
CA ASN A 17 -8.02 -14.23 -7.45
C ASN A 17 -8.72 -13.15 -6.65
N ASP A 18 -8.28 -11.90 -6.81
CA ASP A 18 -8.83 -10.76 -6.09
C ASP A 18 -10.30 -10.54 -6.42
N LYS A 19 -10.67 -10.59 -7.71
CA LYS A 19 -12.06 -10.45 -8.16
C LYS A 19 -12.95 -11.57 -7.60
N ARG A 20 -12.43 -12.78 -7.47
CA ARG A 20 -13.14 -13.92 -6.89
C ARG A 20 -13.29 -13.79 -5.36
N ARG A 21 -12.26 -13.31 -4.68
CA ARG A 21 -12.21 -13.11 -3.22
C ARG A 21 -13.07 -11.92 -2.79
N GLY A 22 -13.14 -10.88 -3.60
CA GLY A 22 -13.89 -9.66 -3.34
C GLY A 22 -13.17 -8.70 -2.38
N PRO A 23 -13.62 -7.43 -2.32
CA PRO A 23 -12.92 -6.36 -1.61
C PRO A 23 -12.88 -6.58 -0.09
N SER A 24 -13.96 -7.03 0.53
CA SER A 24 -13.99 -7.21 1.99
C SER A 24 -13.00 -8.26 2.48
N ALA A 25 -12.92 -9.40 1.78
CA ALA A 25 -11.94 -10.42 2.13
C ALA A 25 -10.51 -9.99 1.76
N THR A 26 -10.33 -9.23 0.68
CA THR A 26 -9.02 -8.66 0.33
C THR A 26 -8.53 -7.66 1.38
N MET A 27 -9.42 -6.85 1.94
CA MET A 27 -9.09 -5.96 3.06
C MET A 27 -8.66 -6.73 4.30
N LEU A 28 -9.25 -7.90 4.58
CA LEU A 28 -8.83 -8.74 5.71
C LEU A 28 -7.40 -9.25 5.57
N TRP A 29 -6.97 -9.60 4.35
CA TRP A 29 -5.58 -9.95 4.09
C TRP A 29 -4.63 -8.76 4.32
N LEU A 30 -4.99 -7.55 3.90
CA LEU A 30 -4.19 -6.37 4.25
C LEU A 30 -4.08 -6.18 5.78
N VAL A 31 -5.17 -6.42 6.54
CA VAL A 31 -5.13 -6.33 8.01
C VAL A 31 -4.22 -7.40 8.61
N GLU A 32 -4.19 -8.61 8.03
CA GLU A 32 -3.30 -9.69 8.42
C GLU A 32 -1.84 -9.26 8.27
N GLU A 33 -1.41 -8.81 7.08
CA GLU A 33 -0.01 -8.39 6.88
C GLU A 33 0.38 -7.18 7.73
N VAL A 34 -0.56 -6.26 8.01
CA VAL A 34 -0.32 -5.16 8.95
C VAL A 34 -0.07 -5.69 10.37
N GLY A 35 -0.75 -6.79 10.75
CA GLY A 35 -0.51 -7.50 12.00
C GLY A 35 0.86 -8.16 12.04
N GLU A 36 1.26 -8.83 10.95
CA GLU A 36 2.58 -9.46 10.82
C GLU A 36 3.69 -8.39 10.85
N LEU A 37 3.51 -7.28 10.13
CA LEU A 37 4.41 -6.12 10.18
C LEU A 37 4.56 -5.57 11.60
N ALA A 38 3.46 -5.44 12.33
CA ALA A 38 3.50 -4.98 13.72
C ALA A 38 4.26 -5.96 14.63
N GLU A 39 4.12 -7.26 14.40
CA GLU A 39 4.89 -8.28 15.11
C GLU A 39 6.38 -8.22 14.78
N ALA A 40 6.74 -8.09 13.50
CA ALA A 40 8.12 -7.99 13.04
C ALA A 40 8.82 -6.75 13.63
N ILE A 41 8.15 -5.59 13.63
CA ILE A 41 8.65 -4.36 14.27
C ILE A 41 8.85 -4.56 15.77
N ARG A 42 7.88 -5.17 16.46
CA ARG A 42 7.98 -5.43 17.90
C ARG A 42 9.17 -6.32 18.25
N ARG A 43 9.58 -7.21 17.33
CA ARG A 43 10.72 -8.13 17.48
C ARG A 43 12.05 -7.57 16.99
N ASP A 44 12.07 -6.38 16.39
CA ASP A 44 13.24 -5.82 15.70
C ASP A 44 13.81 -6.76 14.62
N ASP A 45 12.90 -7.46 13.93
CA ASP A 45 13.24 -8.45 12.92
C ASP A 45 13.30 -7.80 11.53
N SER A 46 14.50 -7.33 11.16
CA SER A 46 14.69 -6.55 9.93
C SER A 46 14.37 -7.31 8.63
N GLU A 47 14.47 -8.64 8.62
CA GLU A 47 14.15 -9.43 7.43
C GLU A 47 12.64 -9.51 7.27
N ASN A 48 11.91 -9.87 8.32
CA ASN A 48 10.45 -9.90 8.30
C ASN A 48 9.86 -8.50 8.07
N ILE A 49 10.41 -7.43 8.68
CA ILE A 49 9.93 -6.06 8.41
C ILE A 49 9.96 -5.74 6.91
N ARG A 50 11.00 -6.19 6.18
CA ARG A 50 11.11 -5.96 4.74
C ARG A 50 10.04 -6.74 3.97
N GLU A 51 9.79 -7.99 4.35
CA GLU A 51 8.78 -8.87 3.76
C GLU A 51 7.39 -8.27 3.95
N GLU A 52 7.00 -7.98 5.19
CA GLU A 52 5.67 -7.50 5.52
C GLU A 52 5.37 -6.11 4.96
N LEU A 53 6.39 -5.24 4.82
CA LEU A 53 6.23 -3.97 4.11
C LEU A 53 5.87 -4.17 2.63
N ALA A 54 6.48 -5.17 1.98
CA ALA A 54 6.18 -5.50 0.59
C ALA A 54 4.78 -6.11 0.46
N ASP A 55 4.38 -6.99 1.37
CA ASP A 55 3.06 -7.63 1.35
C ASP A 55 1.92 -6.65 1.65
N CYS A 56 2.12 -5.76 2.63
CA CYS A 56 1.21 -4.62 2.83
C CYS A 56 1.04 -3.79 1.55
N PHE A 57 2.15 -3.48 0.87
CA PHE A 57 2.10 -2.69 -0.37
C PHE A 57 1.37 -3.44 -1.49
N ALA A 58 1.63 -4.74 -1.65
CA ALA A 58 0.96 -5.60 -2.63
C ALA A 58 -0.57 -5.60 -2.44
N TRP A 59 -1.05 -5.75 -1.19
CA TRP A 59 -2.49 -5.72 -0.93
C TRP A 59 -3.14 -4.35 -1.08
N VAL A 60 -2.40 -3.25 -0.85
CA VAL A 60 -2.87 -1.91 -1.25
C VAL A 60 -3.09 -1.84 -2.77
N GLY A 61 -2.18 -2.40 -3.56
CA GLY A 61 -2.33 -2.52 -5.01
C GLY A 61 -3.54 -3.37 -5.42
N ALA A 62 -3.76 -4.51 -4.76
CA ALA A 62 -4.92 -5.36 -4.99
C ALA A 62 -6.25 -4.64 -4.72
N LEU A 63 -6.35 -3.89 -3.62
CA LEU A 63 -7.51 -3.07 -3.31
C LEU A 63 -7.73 -1.95 -4.33
N ALA A 64 -6.66 -1.24 -4.72
CA ALA A 64 -6.74 -0.20 -5.75
C ALA A 64 -7.32 -0.76 -7.06
N ASN A 65 -6.86 -1.94 -7.48
CA ASN A 65 -7.37 -2.63 -8.67
C ASN A 65 -8.84 -3.08 -8.53
N LEU A 66 -9.26 -3.55 -7.35
CA LEU A 66 -10.64 -3.96 -7.11
C LEU A 66 -11.63 -2.80 -7.12
N TYR A 67 -11.19 -1.61 -6.73
CA TYR A 67 -12.00 -0.39 -6.70
C TYR A 67 -11.83 0.50 -7.92
N ASP A 68 -11.02 0.09 -8.91
CA ASP A 68 -10.71 0.87 -10.11
C ASP A 68 -10.13 2.27 -9.78
N ILE A 69 -9.22 2.30 -8.80
CA ILE A 69 -8.54 3.51 -8.35
C ILE A 69 -7.14 3.55 -8.96
N ASP A 70 -6.80 4.64 -9.63
CA ASP A 70 -5.42 4.95 -10.01
C ASP A 70 -4.63 5.39 -8.77
N LEU A 71 -3.73 4.52 -8.30
CA LEU A 71 -3.01 4.71 -7.06
C LEU A 71 -1.99 5.86 -7.14
N GLU A 72 -1.36 6.04 -8.30
CA GLU A 72 -0.37 7.10 -8.52
C GLU A 72 -1.05 8.47 -8.53
N ALA A 73 -2.16 8.59 -9.26
CA ALA A 73 -2.96 9.82 -9.28
C ALA A 73 -3.49 10.16 -7.88
N ALA A 74 -4.04 9.17 -7.16
CA ALA A 74 -4.53 9.37 -5.78
C ALA A 74 -3.41 9.81 -4.82
N PHE A 75 -2.21 9.25 -4.96
CA PHE A 75 -1.06 9.64 -4.14
C PHE A 75 -0.63 11.08 -4.44
N LEU A 76 -0.50 11.45 -5.72
CA LEU A 76 -0.08 12.80 -6.13
C LEU A 76 -1.11 13.88 -5.78
N GLU A 77 -2.40 13.57 -5.83
CA GLU A 77 -3.45 14.47 -5.35
C GLU A 77 -3.29 14.76 -3.85
N LYS A 78 -3.00 13.71 -3.06
CA LYS A 78 -2.82 13.84 -1.60
C LYS A 78 -1.49 14.46 -1.20
N TYR A 79 -0.42 14.16 -1.94
CA TYR A 79 0.95 14.57 -1.66
C TYR A 79 1.60 15.22 -2.90
N PRO A 80 1.22 16.46 -3.26
CA PRO A 80 1.67 17.14 -4.47
C PRO A 80 3.06 17.77 -4.31
N ASP A 81 4.07 16.94 -4.03
CA ASP A 81 5.48 17.30 -3.79
C ASP A 81 5.76 18.29 -2.64
N LYS A 82 4.81 18.40 -1.71
CA LYS A 82 4.92 19.20 -0.50
C LYS A 82 4.02 18.61 0.57
N CYS A 83 4.30 18.90 1.84
CA CYS A 83 3.38 18.55 2.92
C CYS A 83 1.99 19.16 2.61
N PRO A 84 0.91 18.37 2.59
CA PRO A 84 -0.43 18.90 2.30
C PRO A 84 -0.93 19.87 3.37
N SER A 85 -0.38 19.79 4.58
CA SER A 85 -0.75 20.66 5.71
C SER A 85 0.02 21.98 5.73
N CYS A 86 1.36 21.95 5.68
CA CYS A 86 2.20 23.17 5.79
C CYS A 86 2.75 23.69 4.46
N GLY A 87 2.60 22.94 3.36
CA GLY A 87 3.09 23.33 2.03
C GLY A 87 4.62 23.37 1.88
N LYS A 88 5.38 22.86 2.85
CA LYS A 88 6.85 22.82 2.83
C LYS A 88 7.39 21.43 2.47
N LYS A 89 8.61 21.42 1.92
CA LYS A 89 9.45 20.25 1.66
C LYS A 89 10.90 20.64 2.02
N PRO A 90 11.48 20.18 3.16
CA PRO A 90 10.91 19.23 4.13
C PRO A 90 9.74 19.80 4.94
N CYS A 91 8.89 18.90 5.47
CA CYS A 91 7.78 19.24 6.34
C CYS A 91 8.27 19.88 7.66
N ILE A 92 7.49 20.81 8.22
CA ILE A 92 7.76 21.45 9.52
C ILE A 92 6.64 21.24 10.55
N CYS A 93 5.65 20.39 10.25
CA CYS A 93 4.61 20.01 11.20
C CYS A 93 5.25 19.26 12.38
N THR A 94 4.77 19.54 13.59
CA THR A 94 5.23 18.89 14.84
C THR A 94 4.32 17.75 15.27
N ASP A 95 3.19 17.60 14.61
CA ASP A 95 2.10 16.67 14.91
C ASP A 95 1.73 15.88 13.64
#